data_AF-A0A4R5EQ91-F1
#
_entry.id   AF-A0A4R5EQ91-F1
#
_cell.length_a   1.000
_cell.length_b   1.000
_cell.length_c   1.000
_cell.angle_alpha   90.00
_cell.angle_beta   90.00
_cell.angle_gamma   90.00
#
_symmetry.space_group_name_H-M   'P 1'
#
loop_
_entity.id
_entity.type
_entity.pdbx_description
1 polymer ?
#
loop_
_entity_poly.entity_id
_entity_poly.type
_entity_poly.pdbx_seq_one_letter_code
_entity_poly.pdbx_strand_id
1 'polypeptide(L)'
;MSGTVPEVWIEAGGGQDMVRADMIVVVRLDETGRLTAQLRDEARVSVTLLEGSTDPRPPDDFHRRLIRTVAELGRTGGAQLVFARHDGDGWHWASEPV
;
A
#
# COMPACT_ATOMS: atom_id res chain seq x y z
N MET A 1 7.17 7.14 -26.77
CA MET A 1 7.02 5.84 -26.08
C MET A 1 6.02 6.05 -24.97
N SER A 2 4.77 5.59 -25.14
CA SER A 2 3.83 5.55 -24.01
C SER A 2 4.34 4.46 -23.07
N GLY A 3 5.18 4.83 -22.11
CA GLY A 3 5.54 3.93 -21.03
C GLY A 3 4.24 3.57 -20.33
N THR A 4 3.82 2.31 -20.42
CA THR A 4 2.72 1.80 -19.62
C THR A 4 3.06 2.09 -18.17
N VAL A 5 2.34 3.05 -17.58
CA VAL A 5 2.47 3.33 -16.15
C VAL A 5 2.17 2.02 -15.44
N PRO A 6 3.07 1.50 -14.59
CA PRO A 6 2.80 0.25 -13.93
C PRO A 6 1.50 0.35 -13.13
N GLU A 7 0.60 -0.58 -13.39
CA GLU A 7 -0.76 -0.55 -12.84
C GLU A 7 -0.78 -1.27 -11.49
N VAL A 8 -0.08 -0.69 -10.52
CA VAL A 8 -0.06 -1.19 -9.15
C VAL A 8 -1.14 -0.48 -8.33
N TRP A 9 -2.05 -1.26 -7.81
CA TRP A 9 -3.12 -0.84 -6.91
C TRP A 9 -2.79 -1.30 -5.49
N ILE A 10 -3.28 -0.56 -4.50
CA ILE A 10 -3.09 -0.85 -3.08
C ILE A 10 -4.46 -0.90 -2.43
N GLU A 11 -4.73 -1.96 -1.69
CA GLU A 11 -5.94 -2.10 -0.88
C GLU A 11 -6.00 -1.00 0.18
N ALA A 12 -7.19 -0.43 0.35
CA ALA A 12 -7.51 0.57 1.36
C ALA A 12 -8.86 0.26 2.01
N GLY A 13 -9.13 0.88 3.16
CA GLY A 13 -10.43 0.76 3.83
C GLY A 13 -10.80 -0.67 4.22
N GLY A 14 -9.82 -1.55 4.48
CA GLY A 14 -10.07 -2.95 4.83
C GLY A 14 -10.68 -3.78 3.69
N GLY A 15 -10.22 -3.58 2.46
CA GLY A 15 -10.67 -4.34 1.29
C GLY A 15 -11.85 -3.73 0.52
N GLN A 16 -12.36 -2.58 0.96
CA GLN A 16 -13.50 -1.92 0.30
C GLN A 16 -13.06 -0.93 -0.79
N ASP A 17 -11.86 -0.38 -0.67
CA ASP A 17 -11.33 0.62 -1.58
C ASP A 17 -9.99 0.17 -2.17
N MET A 18 -9.66 0.70 -3.35
CA MET A 18 -8.37 0.52 -3.99
C MET A 18 -7.81 1.87 -4.43
N VAL A 19 -6.51 2.07 -4.18
CA VAL A 19 -5.80 3.31 -4.47
C VAL A 19 -4.65 3.02 -5.41
N ARG A 20 -4.50 3.82 -6.47
CA ARG A 20 -3.36 3.69 -7.36
C ARG A 20 -2.06 4.07 -6.66
N ALA A 21 -1.04 3.22 -6.76
CA ALA A 21 0.25 3.47 -6.13
C ALA A 21 0.94 4.75 -6.68
N ASP A 22 0.78 5.05 -7.97
CA ASP A 22 1.36 6.26 -8.58
C ASP A 22 0.65 7.57 -8.17
N MET A 23 -0.49 7.47 -7.47
CA MET A 23 -1.16 8.61 -6.87
C MET A 23 -0.62 8.95 -5.48
N ILE A 24 0.18 8.09 -4.84
CA ILE A 24 0.62 8.28 -3.46
C ILE A 24 1.88 9.14 -3.42
N VAL A 25 1.87 10.19 -2.59
CA VAL A 25 3.02 11.10 -2.38
C VAL A 25 3.63 11.00 -0.99
N VAL A 26 2.87 10.52 0.00
CA VAL A 26 3.36 10.29 1.36
C VAL A 26 2.74 9.00 1.89
N VAL A 27 3.53 8.20 2.60
CA VAL A 27 3.05 7.04 3.38
C VAL A 27 3.48 7.26 4.83
N ARG A 28 2.56 7.08 5.78
CA ARG A 28 2.82 7.27 7.21
C ARG A 28 2.33 6.05 7.99
N LEU A 29 3.24 5.44 8.74
CA LEU A 29 2.91 4.48 9.80
C LEU A 29 2.96 5.24 11.13
N ASP A 30 1.86 5.26 11.87
CA ASP A 30 1.82 5.90 13.19
C ASP A 30 2.05 4.91 14.34
N GLU A 31 2.10 5.44 15.57
CA GLU A 31 2.36 4.66 16.79
C GLU A 31 1.27 3.64 17.11
N THR A 32 0.09 3.73 16.49
CA THR A 32 -1.01 2.77 16.67
C THR A 32 -0.95 1.61 15.68
N GLY A 33 0.03 1.60 14.77
CA GLY A 33 0.11 0.65 13.66
C GLY A 33 -0.75 1.04 12.46
N ARG A 34 -1.45 2.19 12.50
CA ARG A 34 -2.25 2.66 11.37
C ARG A 34 -1.33 3.12 10.25
N LEU A 35 -1.62 2.65 9.04
CA LEU A 35 -0.93 3.07 7.84
C LEU A 35 -1.86 3.96 7.01
N THR A 36 -1.42 5.19 6.74
CA THR A 36 -2.12 6.12 5.85
C THR A 36 -1.28 6.51 4.65
N ALA A 37 -1.94 6.80 3.55
CA ALA A 37 -1.31 7.34 2.34
C ALA A 37 -1.95 8.67 1.96
N GLN A 38 -1.13 9.63 1.57
CA GLN A 38 -1.58 10.91 1.04
C GLN A 38 -1.54 10.86 -0.49
N LEU A 39 -2.61 11.32 -1.14
CA LEU A 39 -2.72 11.34 -2.59
C LEU A 39 -2.20 12.65 -3.21
N ARG A 40 -1.78 12.58 -4.48
CA ARG A 40 -1.45 13.73 -5.34
C ARG A 40 -2.72 14.43 -5.84
N ASP A 41 -3.57 14.89 -4.94
CA ASP A 41 -4.69 15.76 -5.30
C ASP A 41 -4.55 17.13 -4.66
N GLU A 42 -5.34 18.10 -5.14
CA GLU A 42 -5.33 19.47 -4.60
C GLU A 42 -5.77 19.49 -3.14
N ALA A 43 -6.69 18.60 -2.77
CA ALA A 43 -7.23 18.47 -1.42
C ALA A 43 -6.29 17.75 -0.44
N ARG A 44 -5.20 17.14 -0.93
CA ARG A 44 -4.24 16.34 -0.14
C ARG A 44 -4.92 15.24 0.67
N VAL A 45 -5.87 14.54 0.05
CA VAL A 45 -6.66 13.50 0.73
C VAL A 45 -5.73 12.44 1.30
N SER A 46 -6.01 12.07 2.56
CA SER A 46 -5.35 10.95 3.23
C SER A 46 -6.31 9.78 3.32
N VAL A 47 -5.87 8.62 2.84
CA VAL A 47 -6.61 7.36 2.86
C VAL A 47 -5.97 6.40 3.86
N THR A 48 -6.78 5.58 4.53
CA THR A 48 -6.29 4.52 5.42
C THR A 48 -6.04 3.26 4.60
N LEU A 49 -4.79 2.80 4.57
CA LEU A 49 -4.39 1.54 3.95
C LEU A 49 -4.49 0.37 4.94
N LEU A 50 -4.22 0.63 6.22
CA LEU A 50 -4.34 -0.35 7.30
C LEU A 50 -4.82 0.37 8.56
N GLU A 51 -5.89 -0.13 9.17
CA GLU A 51 -6.41 0.40 10.43
C GLU A 51 -5.44 0.15 11.59
N GLY A 52 -5.23 1.18 12.41
CA GLY A 52 -4.52 1.04 13.68
C GLY A 52 -5.38 0.32 14.70
N SER A 53 -4.78 -0.29 15.71
CA SER A 53 -5.40 -1.28 16.63
C SER A 53 -5.57 -2.70 16.08
N THR A 54 -4.94 -3.02 14.94
CA THR A 54 -4.69 -4.42 14.59
C THR A 54 -3.62 -4.98 15.53
N ASP A 55 -4.04 -5.87 16.45
CA ASP A 55 -3.13 -6.72 17.21
C ASP A 55 -2.92 -8.03 16.45
N PRO A 56 -1.66 -8.41 16.14
CA PRO A 56 -0.42 -7.73 16.51
C PRO A 56 -0.11 -6.53 15.61
N ARG A 57 0.65 -5.56 16.14
CA ARG A 57 1.07 -4.34 15.42
C ARG A 57 2.06 -4.65 14.26
N PRO A 58 1.95 -3.95 13.11
CA PRO A 58 2.95 -4.04 12.04
C PRO A 58 4.36 -3.57 12.46
N PRO A 59 5.43 -4.11 11.86
CA PRO A 59 6.80 -3.66 12.08
C PRO A 59 7.01 -2.17 11.77
N ASP A 60 7.95 -1.52 12.45
CA ASP A 60 8.21 -0.08 12.28
C ASP A 60 8.60 0.32 10.85
N ASP A 61 9.13 -0.60 10.05
CA ASP A 61 9.50 -0.38 8.66
C ASP A 61 8.41 -0.80 7.65
N PHE A 62 7.20 -1.14 8.09
CA PHE A 62 6.14 -1.70 7.22
C PHE A 62 5.78 -0.78 6.05
N HIS A 63 5.73 0.54 6.28
CA HIS A 63 5.56 1.56 5.23
C HIS A 63 6.70 1.56 4.20
N ARG A 64 7.95 1.27 4.61
CA ARG A 64 9.11 1.15 3.70
C ARG A 64 9.09 -0.14 2.91
N ARG A 65 8.53 -1.22 3.48
CA ARG A 65 8.30 -2.49 2.77
C ARG A 65 7.30 -2.28 1.63
N LEU A 66 6.23 -1.51 1.85
CA LEU A 66 5.26 -1.18 0.80
C LEU A 66 5.92 -0.51 -0.41
N ILE A 67 6.75 0.50 -0.17
CA ILE A 67 7.45 1.23 -1.24
C ILE A 67 8.35 0.29 -2.05
N ARG A 68 9.05 -0.64 -1.38
CA ARG A 68 9.87 -1.67 -2.03
C ARG A 68 9.02 -2.60 -2.90
N THR A 69 7.93 -3.14 -2.35
CA THR A 69 7.00 -4.02 -3.08
C THR A 69 6.43 -3.34 -4.32
N VAL A 70 5.96 -2.10 -4.20
CA VAL A 70 5.44 -1.32 -5.34
C VAL A 70 6.53 -1.11 -6.41
N ALA A 71 7.76 -0.79 -6.00
CA ALA A 71 8.87 -0.59 -6.93
C ALA A 71 9.31 -1.89 -7.63
N GLU A 72 9.13 -3.05 -6.99
CA GLU A 72 9.39 -4.37 -7.56
C GLU A 72 8.32 -4.76 -8.58
N LEU A 73 7.05 -4.68 -8.21
CA LEU A 73 5.92 -4.97 -9.10
C LEU A 73 5.84 -4.00 -10.28
N GLY A 74 6.26 -2.75 -10.07
CA GLY A 74 6.35 -1.77 -11.15
C GLY A 74 7.27 -2.19 -12.30
N ARG A 75 8.20 -3.12 -12.06
CA ARG A 75 9.13 -3.64 -13.06
C ARG A 75 8.66 -4.92 -13.73
N THR A 76 7.73 -5.66 -13.15
CA THR A 76 7.27 -6.97 -13.67
C THR A 76 6.27 -6.84 -14.81
N GLY A 77 5.59 -5.70 -14.92
CA GLY A 77 4.53 -5.46 -15.90
C GLY A 77 3.20 -6.15 -15.49
N GLY A 78 2.10 -5.68 -16.07
CA GLY A 78 0.74 -6.13 -15.70
C GLY A 78 0.14 -5.40 -14.51
N ALA A 79 -1.18 -5.48 -14.37
CA ALA A 79 -1.89 -4.93 -13.23
C ALA A 79 -1.71 -5.83 -12.00
N GLN A 80 -1.46 -5.23 -10.84
CA GLN A 80 -1.25 -5.93 -9.57
C GLN A 80 -1.99 -5.21 -8.45
N LEU A 81 -2.63 -5.97 -7.56
CA LEU A 81 -3.18 -5.47 -6.30
C LEU A 81 -2.21 -5.85 -5.17
N VAL A 82 -1.91 -4.90 -4.30
CA VAL A 82 -1.06 -5.05 -3.10
C VAL A 82 -1.91 -4.86 -1.86
N PHE A 83 -1.81 -5.77 -0.89
CA PHE A 83 -2.59 -5.70 0.34
C PHE A 83 -1.76 -6.16 1.55
N ALA A 84 -2.08 -5.59 2.71
CA ALA A 84 -1.42 -5.94 3.95
C ALA A 84 -1.97 -7.28 4.45
N ARG A 85 -1.08 -8.19 4.84
CA ARG A 85 -1.47 -9.50 5.38
C ARG A 85 -0.71 -9.79 6.65
N HIS A 86 -1.40 -10.43 7.59
CA HIS A 86 -0.83 -10.93 8.82
C HIS A 86 -1.18 -12.41 8.96
N ASP A 87 -0.17 -13.28 8.91
CA ASP A 87 -0.31 -14.72 9.13
C ASP A 87 0.87 -15.29 9.92
N GLY A 88 1.15 -16.59 9.80
CA GLY A 88 2.18 -17.29 10.58
C GLY A 88 3.60 -16.73 10.42
N ASP A 89 3.89 -16.05 9.31
CA ASP A 89 5.18 -15.39 9.05
C ASP A 89 5.20 -13.92 9.51
N GLY A 90 4.11 -13.47 10.13
CA GLY A 90 3.89 -12.09 10.57
C GLY A 90 3.42 -11.17 9.45
N TRP A 91 3.63 -9.87 9.66
CA TRP A 91 3.17 -8.85 8.73
C TRP A 91 4.03 -8.78 7.46
N HIS A 92 3.35 -8.88 6.32
CA HIS A 92 3.95 -8.71 5.01
C HIS A 92 2.98 -8.06 4.02
N TRP A 93 3.52 -7.64 2.89
CA TRP A 93 2.73 -7.18 1.74
C TRP A 93 2.57 -8.35 0.79
N ALA A 94 1.33 -8.77 0.56
CA ALA A 94 0.98 -9.74 -0.46
C ALA A 94 0.56 -9.01 -1.74
N SER A 95 0.64 -9.70 -2.87
CA SER A 95 0.16 -9.18 -4.14
C SER A 95 -0.45 -10.25 -5.02
N GLU A 96 -1.43 -9.87 -5.82
CA GLU A 96 -2.06 -10.73 -6.82
C GLU A 96 -2.34 -9.97 -8.13
N PRO A 97 -2.39 -10.67 -9.28
CA PRO A 97 -2.87 -10.09 -10.53
C PRO A 97 -4.32 -9.63 -10.43
N VAL A 98 -4.64 -8.53 -11.12
CA VAL A 98 -6.01 -8.02 -11.33
C VAL A 98 -6.54 -8.47 -12.69
#